data_AF-A0A533XV97-F1
#
_entry.id   AF-A0A533XV97-F1
#
_cell.length_a   1.000
_cell.length_b   1.000
_cell.length_c   1.000
_cell.angle_alpha   90.00
_cell.angle_beta   90.00
_cell.angle_gamma   90.00
#
_symmetry.space_group_name_H-M   'P 1'
#
loop_
_entity.id
_entity.type
_entity.pdbx_description
1 polymer ?
#
loop_
_entity_poly.entity_id
_entity_poly.type
_entity_poly.pdbx_seq_one_letter_code
_entity_poly.pdbx_strand_id
1 'polypeptide(L)'
;GELKDPKQDLFNLYPEAPLCRNCNACTEACPQGIDVRDGVWKAVFGDFKSVSEMFMDCVMCGLCVPVCIADIAPNLVALYASRAQGVHFNEKPPKLQSRIEEIEQGRYANEWDKLLKMDEPQLKEVCAAIK
;
A
#
# COMPACT_ATOMS: atom_id res chain seq x y z
N GLY A 1 3.55 -9.38 -12.30
CA GLY A 1 4.66 -9.02 -13.19
C GLY A 1 5.62 -8.15 -12.41
N GLU A 2 6.92 -8.30 -12.65
CA GLU A 2 7.94 -7.42 -12.06
C GLU A 2 7.84 -6.02 -12.71
N LEU A 3 7.78 -4.96 -11.89
CA LEU A 3 7.86 -3.58 -12.38
C LEU A 3 9.31 -3.27 -12.72
N LYS A 4 9.59 -2.83 -13.95
CA LYS A 4 10.96 -2.58 -14.42
C LYS A 4 11.29 -1.10 -14.40
N ASP A 5 10.32 -0.28 -14.82
CA ASP A 5 10.38 1.17 -14.74
C ASP A 5 9.05 1.62 -14.14
N PRO A 6 8.99 1.80 -12.81
CA PRO A 6 7.74 2.12 -12.14
C PRO A 6 7.03 3.37 -12.66
N LYS A 7 7.75 4.31 -13.30
CA LYS A 7 7.11 5.47 -13.91
C LYS A 7 6.49 5.11 -15.26
N GLN A 8 7.22 4.40 -16.12
CA GLN A 8 6.66 3.96 -17.41
C GLN A 8 5.52 2.94 -17.23
N ASP A 9 5.67 2.03 -16.26
CA ASP A 9 4.68 1.01 -15.94
C ASP A 9 3.36 1.62 -15.42
N LEU A 10 3.41 2.80 -14.76
CA LEU A 10 2.21 3.56 -14.41
C LEU A 10 1.37 3.88 -15.65
N PHE A 11 2.00 4.38 -16.72
CA PHE A 11 1.29 4.76 -17.95
C PHE A 11 0.75 3.56 -18.74
N ASN A 12 1.35 2.38 -18.56
CA ASN A 12 0.85 1.15 -19.15
C ASN A 12 -0.40 0.62 -18.40
N LEU A 13 -0.43 0.78 -17.08
CA LEU A 13 -1.51 0.28 -16.21
C LEU A 13 -2.67 1.28 -16.07
N TYR A 14 -2.34 2.57 -16.05
CA TYR A 14 -3.27 3.69 -15.88
C TYR A 14 -3.03 4.75 -16.97
N PRO A 15 -3.28 4.43 -18.25
CA PRO A 15 -3.08 5.36 -19.37
C PRO A 15 -3.91 6.65 -19.25
N GLU A 16 -4.97 6.64 -18.45
CA GLU A 16 -5.83 7.78 -18.15
C GLU A 16 -5.24 8.74 -17.11
N ALA A 17 -4.30 8.30 -16.26
CA ALA A 17 -3.67 9.15 -15.23
C ALA A 17 -3.13 10.50 -15.76
N PRO A 18 -2.39 10.58 -16.90
CA PRO A 18 -1.93 11.85 -17.45
C PRO A 18 -3.05 12.75 -18.00
N LEU A 19 -4.29 12.26 -18.10
CA LEU A 19 -5.44 13.04 -18.57
C LEU A 19 -6.07 13.91 -17.47
N CYS A 20 -5.51 13.91 -16.25
CA CYS A 20 -5.98 14.70 -15.12
C CYS A 20 -6.17 16.18 -15.50
N ARG A 21 -7.39 16.69 -15.30
CA ARG A 21 -7.78 18.07 -15.64
C ARG A 21 -7.61 19.07 -14.50
N ASN A 22 -7.03 18.64 -13.38
CA ASN A 22 -6.83 19.47 -12.20
C ASN A 22 -8.13 20.13 -11.67
N CYS A 23 -9.30 19.48 -11.88
CA CYS A 23 -10.62 20.08 -11.65
C CYS A 23 -11.10 20.06 -10.18
N ASN A 24 -10.33 19.47 -9.26
CA ASN A 24 -10.58 19.40 -7.81
C ASN A 24 -11.76 18.55 -7.32
N ALA A 25 -12.60 18.00 -8.20
CA ALA A 25 -13.78 17.23 -7.78
C ALA A 25 -13.47 16.02 -6.88
N CYS A 26 -12.37 15.30 -7.16
CA CYS A 26 -11.94 14.15 -6.36
C CYS A 26 -11.41 14.52 -4.96
N THR A 27 -10.82 15.70 -4.82
CA THR A 27 -10.36 16.24 -3.53
C THR A 27 -11.56 16.60 -2.65
N GLU A 28 -12.55 17.31 -3.20
CA GLU A 28 -13.79 17.64 -2.47
C GLU A 28 -14.60 16.40 -2.07
N ALA A 29 -14.57 15.34 -2.89
CA ALA A 29 -15.24 14.08 -2.58
C ALA A 29 -14.52 13.24 -1.53
N CYS A 30 -13.27 13.55 -1.16
CA CYS A 30 -12.47 12.73 -0.28
C CYS A 30 -12.88 12.93 1.20
N PRO A 31 -13.42 11.91 1.89
CA PRO A 31 -13.81 12.05 3.30
C PRO A 31 -12.61 12.13 4.25
N GLN A 32 -11.40 11.88 3.75
CA GLN A 32 -10.15 11.96 4.52
C GLN A 32 -9.42 13.29 4.32
N GLY A 33 -9.97 14.22 3.53
CA GLY A 33 -9.35 15.53 3.28
C GLY A 33 -8.04 15.47 2.48
N ILE A 34 -7.80 14.39 1.75
CA ILE A 34 -6.60 14.21 0.90
C ILE A 34 -6.74 15.12 -0.34
N ASP A 35 -5.67 15.83 -0.71
CA ASP A 35 -5.59 16.46 -2.03
C ASP A 35 -5.35 15.38 -3.12
N VAL A 36 -6.42 14.67 -3.45
CA VAL A 36 -6.40 13.55 -4.41
C VAL A 36 -5.90 13.99 -5.77
N ARG A 37 -6.30 15.20 -6.18
CA ARG A 37 -5.92 15.83 -7.44
C ARG A 37 -4.40 16.02 -7.54
N ASP A 38 -3.77 16.62 -6.53
CA ASP A 38 -2.31 16.79 -6.48
C ASP A 38 -1.58 15.44 -6.43
N GLY A 39 -2.15 14.47 -5.69
CA GLY A 39 -1.70 13.08 -5.68
C GLY A 39 -1.57 12.44 -7.05
N VAL A 40 -2.62 12.55 -7.88
CA VAL A 40 -2.59 12.03 -9.26
C VAL A 40 -1.50 12.72 -10.08
N TRP A 41 -1.36 14.04 -9.93
CA TRP A 41 -0.35 14.81 -10.65
C TRP A 41 1.07 14.36 -10.27
N LYS A 42 1.36 14.26 -8.97
CA LYS A 42 2.63 13.75 -8.45
C LYS A 42 2.95 12.35 -8.94
N ALA A 43 1.95 11.45 -8.98
CA ALA A 43 2.13 10.11 -9.53
C ALA A 43 2.56 10.15 -11.01
N VAL A 44 1.90 10.96 -11.84
CA VAL A 44 2.25 11.12 -13.26
C VAL A 44 3.69 11.62 -13.45
N PHE A 45 4.18 12.49 -12.56
CA PHE A 45 5.56 12.96 -12.62
C PHE A 45 6.59 11.99 -11.99
N GLY A 46 6.13 10.94 -11.32
CA GLY A 46 6.97 9.94 -10.67
C GLY A 46 7.38 10.29 -9.23
N ASP A 47 6.75 11.29 -8.61
CA ASP A 47 6.94 11.65 -7.20
C ASP A 47 6.15 10.69 -6.29
N PHE A 48 6.53 9.41 -6.33
CA PHE A 48 5.85 8.34 -5.59
C PHE A 48 6.02 8.45 -4.08
N LYS A 49 7.10 9.08 -3.62
CA LYS A 49 7.32 9.34 -2.20
C LYS A 49 6.23 10.26 -1.65
N SER A 50 6.01 11.43 -2.26
CA SER A 50 4.96 12.34 -1.78
C SER A 50 3.58 11.74 -1.91
N VAL A 51 3.29 10.99 -2.98
CA VAL A 51 2.00 10.29 -3.10
C VAL A 51 1.81 9.29 -1.96
N SER A 52 2.84 8.50 -1.64
CA SER A 52 2.79 7.54 -0.55
C SER A 52 2.51 8.21 0.79
N GLU A 53 3.13 9.36 1.05
CA GLU A 53 2.94 10.13 2.30
C GLU A 53 1.55 10.77 2.36
N MET A 54 1.08 11.37 1.26
CA MET A 54 -0.23 12.03 1.18
C MET A 54 -1.41 11.06 1.32
N PHE A 55 -1.25 9.81 0.84
CA PHE A 55 -2.31 8.81 0.83
C PHE A 55 -2.23 7.81 1.97
N MET A 56 -1.42 8.06 3.00
CA MET A 56 -1.33 7.19 4.18
C MET A 56 -2.70 6.98 4.85
N ASP A 57 -3.52 8.03 4.90
CA ASP A 57 -4.88 7.98 5.48
C ASP A 57 -5.94 7.48 4.49
N CYS A 58 -5.56 7.10 3.27
CA CYS A 58 -6.52 6.64 2.26
C CYS A 58 -7.13 5.29 2.68
N VAL A 59 -8.41 5.30 3.05
CA VAL A 59 -9.19 4.10 3.38
C VAL A 59 -9.73 3.35 2.14
N MET A 60 -9.25 3.71 0.94
CA MET A 60 -9.62 3.06 -0.32
C MET A 60 -11.14 3.01 -0.61
N CYS A 61 -11.90 4.01 -0.14
CA CYS A 61 -13.36 4.06 -0.32
C CYS A 61 -13.84 4.23 -1.78
N GLY A 62 -12.97 4.71 -2.69
CA GLY A 62 -13.29 4.86 -4.11
C GLY A 62 -14.20 6.04 -4.48
N LEU A 63 -14.55 6.93 -3.53
CA LEU A 63 -15.44 8.07 -3.79
C LEU A 63 -14.87 9.09 -4.80
N CYS A 64 -13.55 9.11 -5.01
CA CYS A 64 -12.88 9.94 -6.01
C CYS A 64 -13.09 9.47 -7.46
N VAL A 65 -13.48 8.20 -7.68
CA VAL A 65 -13.67 7.61 -9.01
C VAL A 65 -14.90 8.16 -9.73
N PRO A 66 -16.13 8.09 -9.18
CA PRO A 66 -17.33 8.51 -9.91
C PRO A 66 -17.39 10.03 -10.20
N VAL A 67 -16.57 10.84 -9.52
CA VAL A 67 -16.51 12.30 -9.74
C VAL A 67 -15.41 12.71 -10.72
N CYS A 68 -14.59 11.76 -11.20
CA CYS A 68 -13.50 12.07 -12.10
C CYS A 68 -13.99 12.23 -13.54
N ILE A 69 -13.92 13.45 -14.09
CA ILE A 69 -14.30 13.75 -15.48
C ILE A 69 -13.33 13.21 -16.54
N ALA A 70 -12.22 12.61 -16.10
CA ALA A 70 -11.20 12.00 -16.96
C ALA A 70 -11.17 10.48 -16.82
N ASP A 71 -12.18 9.89 -16.16
CA ASP A 71 -12.34 8.45 -15.93
C ASP A 71 -11.14 7.79 -15.23
N ILE A 72 -10.38 8.56 -14.45
CA ILE A 72 -9.28 8.06 -13.62
C ILE A 72 -9.88 7.32 -12.43
N ALA A 73 -9.17 6.29 -11.95
CA ALA A 73 -9.36 5.74 -10.61
C ALA A 73 -8.26 6.25 -9.65
N PRO A 74 -8.35 7.47 -9.06
CA PRO A 74 -7.23 8.10 -8.37
C PRO A 74 -6.69 7.30 -7.18
N ASN A 75 -7.57 6.63 -6.44
CA ASN A 75 -7.18 5.76 -5.33
C ASN A 75 -6.31 4.58 -5.78
N LEU A 76 -6.54 4.03 -6.97
CA LEU A 76 -5.73 2.94 -7.52
C LEU A 76 -4.39 3.43 -8.07
N VAL A 77 -4.38 4.61 -8.70
CA VAL A 77 -3.13 5.31 -9.10
C VAL A 77 -2.25 5.59 -7.87
N ALA A 78 -2.85 6.11 -6.79
CA ALA A 78 -2.13 6.34 -5.55
C ALA A 78 -1.63 5.04 -4.90
N LEU A 79 -2.46 3.99 -4.86
CA LEU A 79 -2.04 2.68 -4.35
C LEU A 79 -0.86 2.11 -5.15
N TYR A 80 -0.88 2.24 -6.47
CA TYR A 80 0.23 1.86 -7.32
C TYR A 80 1.49 2.64 -6.94
N ALA A 81 1.40 3.97 -6.85
CA ALA A 81 2.54 4.83 -6.49
C ALA A 81 3.11 4.46 -5.12
N SER A 82 2.27 4.25 -4.10
CA SER A 82 2.71 3.83 -2.76
C SER A 82 3.41 2.47 -2.78
N ARG A 83 2.92 1.51 -3.57
CA ARG A 83 3.57 0.20 -3.71
C ARG A 83 4.89 0.29 -4.47
N ALA A 84 4.93 1.09 -5.54
CA ALA A 84 6.15 1.36 -6.28
C ALA A 84 7.22 2.00 -5.36
N GLN A 85 6.84 2.99 -4.56
CA GLN A 85 7.69 3.61 -3.53
C GLN A 85 8.25 2.55 -2.57
N GLY A 86 7.38 1.72 -2.00
CA GLY A 86 7.77 0.70 -1.01
C GLY A 86 8.71 -0.38 -1.56
N VAL A 87 8.52 -0.80 -2.81
CA VAL A 87 9.30 -1.90 -3.41
C VAL A 87 10.64 -1.42 -3.99
N HIS A 88 10.66 -0.26 -4.64
CA HIS A 88 11.82 0.18 -5.44
C HIS A 88 12.67 1.26 -4.79
N PHE A 89 12.08 2.10 -3.92
CA PHE A 89 12.72 3.33 -3.47
C PHE A 89 12.95 3.37 -1.96
N ASN A 90 12.23 2.56 -1.17
CA ASN A 90 12.46 2.45 0.26
C ASN A 90 13.59 1.47 0.57
N GLU A 91 14.47 1.86 1.49
CA GLU A 91 15.43 0.93 2.08
C GLU A 91 14.68 -0.13 2.91
N LYS A 92 15.03 -1.40 2.68
CA LYS A 92 14.44 -2.49 3.46
C LYS A 92 14.99 -2.42 4.90
N PRO A 93 14.12 -2.51 5.93
CA PRO A 93 14.59 -2.51 7.32
C PRO A 93 15.58 -3.66 7.56
N PRO A 94 16.74 -3.44 8.19
CA PRO A 94 17.73 -4.51 8.41
C PRO A 94 17.17 -5.71 9.17
N LYS A 95 16.23 -5.46 10.10
CA LYS A 95 15.54 -6.52 10.86
C LYS A 95 14.65 -7.41 9.99
N LEU A 96 14.18 -6.93 8.84
CA LEU A 96 13.35 -7.74 7.94
C LEU A 96 14.14 -8.95 7.44
N GLN A 97 15.37 -8.71 6.97
CA GLN A 97 16.25 -9.78 6.48
C GLN A 97 16.53 -10.81 7.57
N SER A 98 16.88 -10.36 8.79
CA SER A 98 17.13 -11.29 9.89
C SER A 98 15.90 -12.12 10.26
N ARG A 99 14.68 -11.54 10.21
CA ARG A 99 13.45 -12.29 10.47
C ARG A 99 13.13 -13.31 9.38
N ILE A 100 13.40 -12.99 8.12
CA ILE A 100 13.25 -13.94 7.00
C ILE A 100 14.19 -15.14 7.21
N GLU A 101 15.46 -14.89 7.54
CA GLU A 101 16.44 -15.95 7.82
C GLU A 101 16.03 -16.83 9.00
N GLU A 102 15.51 -16.23 10.09
CA GLU A 102 15.00 -17.00 11.24
C GLU A 102 13.84 -17.93 10.85
N ILE A 103 12.95 -17.48 9.97
CA ILE A 103 11.84 -18.30 9.45
C ILE A 103 12.38 -19.43 8.58
N GLU A 104 13.28 -19.14 7.65
CA GLU A 104 13.90 -20.12 6.75
C GLU A 104 14.70 -21.19 7.51
N GLN A 105 15.36 -20.81 8.60
CA GLN A 105 16.08 -21.72 9.48
C GLN A 105 15.16 -22.53 10.41
N GLY A 106 13.84 -22.28 10.37
CA GLY A 106 12.88 -22.96 11.24
C GLY A 106 13.07 -22.63 12.71
N ARG A 107 13.60 -21.44 13.04
CA ARG A 107 13.95 -21.04 14.42
C ARG A 107 12.81 -21.24 15.42
N TYR A 108 11.58 -21.09 14.96
CA TYR A 108 10.36 -21.18 15.77
C TYR A 108 9.46 -22.37 15.41
N ALA A 109 9.96 -23.33 14.63
CA ALA A 109 9.14 -24.44 14.10
C ALA A 109 8.52 -25.29 15.22
N ASN A 110 9.29 -25.57 16.28
CA ASN A 110 8.82 -26.36 17.42
C ASN A 110 7.73 -25.64 18.22
N GLU A 111 7.90 -24.33 18.43
CA GLU A 111 6.93 -23.48 19.11
C GLU A 111 5.64 -23.39 18.30
N TRP A 112 5.73 -23.24 16.98
CA TRP A 112 4.58 -23.28 16.08
C TRP A 112 3.88 -24.64 16.12
N ASP A 113 4.61 -25.75 16.04
CA ASP A 113 4.06 -27.10 16.12
C ASP A 113 3.31 -27.34 17.44
N LYS A 114 3.86 -26.82 18.54
CA LYS A 114 3.21 -26.89 19.85
C LYS A 114 1.93 -26.08 19.88
N LEU A 115 1.94 -24.82 19.40
CA LEU A 115 0.77 -23.95 19.37
C LEU A 115 -0.35 -24.51 18.46
N LEU A 116 0.00 -25.04 17.29
CA LEU A 116 -0.96 -25.58 16.33
C LEU A 116 -1.65 -26.87 16.79
N LYS A 117 -1.05 -27.60 17.75
CA LYS A 117 -1.62 -28.82 18.35
C LYS A 117 -2.46 -28.57 19.60
N MET A 118 -2.50 -27.33 20.11
CA MET A 118 -3.27 -26.99 21.30
C MET A 118 -4.77 -26.96 21.02
N ASP A 119 -5.55 -27.36 22.01
CA ASP A 119 -6.99 -27.16 22.02
C ASP A 119 -7.38 -25.75 22.53
N GLU A 120 -8.66 -25.39 22.39
CA GLU A 120 -9.17 -24.08 22.79
C GLU A 120 -8.91 -23.74 24.28
N PRO A 121 -9.09 -24.65 25.25
CA PRO A 121 -8.70 -24.42 26.65
C PRO A 121 -7.21 -24.07 26.81
N GLN A 122 -6.31 -24.85 26.19
CA GLN A 122 -4.87 -24.62 26.27
C GLN A 122 -4.47 -23.27 25.65
N LEU A 123 -5.07 -22.91 24.52
CA LEU A 123 -4.83 -21.62 23.87
C LEU A 123 -5.25 -20.45 24.76
N LYS A 124 -6.42 -20.54 25.43
CA LYS A 124 -6.89 -19.49 26.35
C LYS A 124 -5.92 -19.28 27.51
N GLU A 125 -5.37 -20.35 28.07
CA GLU A 125 -4.39 -20.28 29.15
C GLU A 125 -3.09 -19.58 28.70
N VAL A 126 -2.53 -20.00 27.57
CA VAL A 126 -1.29 -19.41 27.02
C VAL A 126 -1.49 -17.94 26.67
N CYS A 127 -2.60 -17.58 26.00
CA CYS A 127 -2.90 -16.19 25.68
C CYS A 127 -3.07 -15.31 26.94
N ALA A 128 -3.67 -15.84 28.00
CA ALA A 128 -3.83 -15.11 29.27
C ALA A 128 -2.49 -14.83 29.97
N ALA A 129 -1.46 -15.64 29.70
CA ALA A 129 -0.13 -15.50 30.29
C ALA A 129 0.77 -14.48 29.58
N ILE A 130 0.44 -14.03 28.35
CA ILE A 130 1.26 -13.11 27.53
C ILE A 130 1.00 -11.62 27.89
N LYS A 131 0.88 -11.28 29.18
CA LYS A 131 0.73 -9.87 29.60
C LYS A 131 2.01 -9.06 29.40
#